data_AF-A0A1Q8S6J2-F1
#
_entry.id   AF-A0A1Q8S6J2-F1
#
_cell.length_a   1.000
_cell.length_b   1.000
_cell.length_c   1.000
_cell.angle_alpha   90.00
_cell.angle_beta   90.00
_cell.angle_gamma   90.00
#
_symmetry.space_group_name_H-M   'P 1'
#
loop_
_entity.id
_entity.type
_entity.pdbx_description
1 polymer ?
#
loop_
_entity_poly.entity_id
_entity_poly.type
_entity_poly.pdbx_seq_one_letter_code
_entity_poly.pdbx_strand_id
1 'polypeptide(L)'
;MDDATTPVYFWRETGPEGYLSQWWSSDPFTSSDSPPRTFKTAEHYMMHGKALLFSDAAAALAILKADHPRKVKALGRKVKGFDGAVWDANRERLVREGNLLKFRCAPALRALLLATGDRELVEASPLDRIWGIGFSPEKAPETDRSRWGLNLLGKVLMEVRTVLREEEMHHDRQRKEHAAKRRRITGKEDDDNNGGVKRVKEGAEVEEKDERDPTEMARSQGDVQEHAQ
;
A
#
# COMPACT_ATOMS: atom_id res chain seq x y z
N MET A 1 7.37 13.53 26.15
CA MET A 1 6.29 13.92 25.22
C MET A 1 5.71 12.63 24.67
N ASP A 2 4.39 12.51 24.68
CA ASP A 2 3.72 11.30 24.21
C ASP A 2 3.95 11.17 22.70
N ASP A 3 4.70 10.14 22.29
CA ASP A 3 5.05 9.87 20.88
C ASP A 3 3.80 9.79 19.98
N ALA A 4 2.65 9.45 20.57
CA ALA A 4 1.35 9.38 19.94
C ALA A 4 0.83 10.72 19.36
N THR A 5 1.37 11.86 19.78
CA THR A 5 0.89 13.20 19.35
C THR A 5 1.90 14.02 18.56
N THR A 6 3.16 13.56 18.48
CA THR A 6 4.22 14.27 17.78
C THR A 6 4.01 14.20 16.27
N PRO A 7 4.05 15.33 15.53
CA PRO A 7 3.98 15.31 14.07
C PRO A 7 5.11 14.49 13.44
N VAL A 8 4.80 13.81 12.35
CA VAL A 8 5.79 13.13 11.50
C VAL A 8 6.26 14.13 10.45
N TYR A 9 7.48 14.64 10.62
CA TYR A 9 8.12 15.52 9.66
C TYR A 9 8.87 14.71 8.60
N PHE A 10 8.60 14.97 7.32
CA PHE A 10 9.25 14.30 6.20
C PHE A 10 9.54 15.30 5.07
N TRP A 11 10.46 14.97 4.16
CA TRP A 11 10.77 15.85 3.02
C TRP A 11 11.37 15.06 1.86
N ARG A 12 12.55 14.48 2.10
CA ARG A 12 13.28 13.73 1.08
C ARG A 12 12.72 12.33 0.97
N GLU A 13 12.95 11.72 -0.18
CA GLU A 13 12.73 10.30 -0.46
C GLU A 13 13.71 9.39 0.31
N THR A 14 14.74 9.97 0.92
CA THR A 14 15.74 9.26 1.72
C THR A 14 15.36 9.27 3.20
N GLY A 15 15.62 8.17 3.91
CA GLY A 15 15.38 8.04 5.34
C GLY A 15 14.09 7.28 5.68
N PRO A 16 13.77 7.15 6.98
CA PRO A 16 12.68 6.28 7.44
C PRO A 16 11.31 6.73 6.95
N GLU A 17 11.05 8.03 6.86
CA GLU A 17 9.79 8.61 6.37
C GLU A 17 9.78 8.90 4.86
N GLY A 18 10.85 8.50 4.14
CA GLY A 18 11.02 8.83 2.73
C GLY A 18 9.90 8.30 1.83
N TYR A 19 9.22 7.24 2.27
CA TYR A 19 8.06 6.68 1.60
C TYR A 19 6.85 7.64 1.52
N LEU A 20 6.79 8.70 2.33
CA LEU A 20 5.77 9.75 2.24
C LEU A 20 6.05 10.74 1.11
N SER A 21 7.30 10.84 0.66
CA SER A 21 7.71 11.77 -0.40
C SER A 21 7.08 11.41 -1.76
N GLN A 22 6.77 12.46 -2.55
CA GLN A 22 6.37 12.30 -3.96
C GLN A 22 7.50 11.72 -4.82
N TRP A 23 8.74 11.75 -4.33
CA TRP A 23 9.94 11.34 -5.06
C TRP A 23 10.40 9.92 -4.72
N TRP A 24 9.71 9.21 -3.83
CA TRP A 24 9.96 7.80 -3.54
C TRP A 24 9.86 6.96 -4.82
N SER A 25 10.94 6.25 -5.17
CA SER A 25 11.08 5.50 -6.42
C SER A 25 11.29 4.00 -6.26
N SER A 26 11.40 3.50 -5.03
CA SER A 26 11.65 2.07 -4.77
C SER A 26 10.46 1.18 -5.12
N ASP A 27 9.25 1.76 -5.11
CA ASP A 27 7.98 1.05 -5.39
C ASP A 27 7.19 1.78 -6.49
N PRO A 28 7.53 1.57 -7.78
CA PRO A 28 6.71 2.02 -8.90
C PRO A 28 5.31 1.42 -8.83
N PHE A 29 4.31 2.15 -9.33
CA PHE A 29 2.91 1.73 -9.27
C PHE A 29 2.22 1.89 -10.62
N THR A 30 1.22 1.05 -10.88
CA THR A 30 0.58 0.94 -12.20
C THR A 30 -0.91 1.25 -12.10
N SER A 31 -1.42 2.13 -12.97
CA SER A 31 -2.85 2.45 -13.02
C SER A 31 -3.67 1.30 -13.62
N SER A 32 -4.94 1.25 -13.23
CA SER A 32 -5.92 0.30 -13.77
C SER A 32 -6.55 0.76 -15.08
N ASP A 33 -5.98 1.79 -15.73
CA ASP A 33 -6.47 2.29 -17.02
C ASP A 33 -6.25 1.24 -18.13
N SER A 34 -6.91 1.42 -19.27
CA SER A 34 -6.65 0.62 -20.47
C SER A 34 -6.14 1.52 -21.61
N PRO A 35 -4.87 1.39 -22.05
CA PRO A 35 -3.82 0.54 -21.50
C PRO A 35 -3.30 1.04 -20.13
N PRO A 36 -2.77 0.15 -19.28
CA PRO A 36 -2.23 0.53 -17.98
C PRO A 36 -0.98 1.38 -18.13
N ARG A 37 -0.76 2.30 -17.19
CA ARG A 37 0.42 3.16 -17.13
C ARG A 37 1.16 2.96 -15.83
N THR A 38 2.46 2.68 -15.92
CA THR A 38 3.35 2.58 -14.75
C THR A 38 4.03 3.91 -14.49
N PHE A 39 3.97 4.37 -13.24
CA PHE A 39 4.59 5.58 -12.74
C PHE A 39 5.72 5.21 -11.79
N LYS A 40 6.91 5.75 -12.04
CA LYS A 40 8.09 5.50 -11.19
C LYS A 40 7.95 6.14 -9.81
N THR A 41 7.30 7.30 -9.74
CA THR A 41 7.05 8.04 -8.50
C THR A 41 5.72 8.79 -8.56
N ALA A 42 5.21 9.25 -7.42
CA ALA A 42 3.99 10.07 -7.40
C ALA A 42 4.17 11.44 -8.08
N GLU A 43 5.39 11.99 -8.13
CA GLU A 43 5.72 13.15 -8.97
C GLU A 43 5.45 12.88 -10.47
N HIS A 44 5.75 11.67 -10.97
CA HIS A 44 5.44 11.30 -12.36
C HIS A 44 3.93 11.33 -12.60
N TYR A 45 3.14 10.75 -11.68
CA TYR A 45 1.69 10.76 -11.76
C TYR A 45 1.14 12.19 -11.77
N MET A 46 1.56 13.01 -10.79
CA MET A 46 1.09 14.39 -10.63
C MET A 46 1.38 15.23 -11.88
N MET A 47 2.61 15.20 -12.40
CA MET A 47 2.97 16.02 -13.56
C MET A 47 2.37 15.47 -14.86
N HIS A 48 2.21 14.15 -15.00
CA HIS A 48 1.47 13.56 -16.13
C HIS A 48 0.01 14.01 -16.11
N GLY A 49 -0.66 13.92 -14.96
CA GLY A 49 -2.02 14.42 -14.78
C GLY A 49 -2.15 15.92 -15.06
N LYS A 50 -1.17 16.72 -14.62
CA LYS A 50 -1.08 18.14 -14.97
C LYS A 50 -1.01 18.37 -16.49
N ALA A 51 -0.16 17.63 -17.19
CA ALA A 51 -0.05 17.76 -18.64
C ALA A 51 -1.36 17.40 -19.35
N LEU A 52 -2.04 16.33 -18.91
CA LEU A 52 -3.37 15.97 -19.44
C LEU A 52 -4.44 17.03 -19.15
N LEU A 53 -4.44 17.62 -17.95
CA LEU A 53 -5.37 18.68 -17.56
C LEU A 53 -5.32 19.88 -18.52
N PHE A 54 -4.13 20.20 -19.04
CA PHE A 54 -3.92 21.29 -20.00
C PHE A 54 -3.78 20.81 -21.45
N SER A 55 -4.21 19.58 -21.75
CA SER A 55 -4.19 18.99 -23.11
C SER A 55 -2.80 18.97 -23.77
N ASP A 56 -1.73 18.95 -22.99
CA ASP A 56 -0.35 18.84 -23.48
C ASP A 56 0.09 17.37 -23.55
N ALA A 57 -0.42 16.65 -24.55
CA ALA A 57 -0.12 15.23 -24.76
C ALA A 57 1.38 14.96 -24.95
N ALA A 58 2.12 15.89 -25.56
CA ALA A 58 3.55 15.76 -25.75
C ALA A 58 4.31 15.81 -24.42
N ALA A 59 3.97 16.75 -23.53
CA ALA A 59 4.52 16.79 -22.18
C ALA A 59 4.14 15.55 -21.37
N ALA A 60 2.88 15.09 -21.45
CA ALA A 60 2.43 13.89 -20.74
C ALA A 60 3.28 12.66 -21.10
N LEU A 61 3.51 12.43 -22.40
CA LEU A 61 4.37 11.33 -22.87
C LEU A 61 5.83 11.50 -22.44
N ALA A 62 6.38 12.72 -22.49
CA ALA A 62 7.75 12.99 -22.06
C ALA A 62 7.95 12.77 -20.56
N ILE A 63 6.95 13.12 -19.75
CA ILE A 63 6.94 12.92 -18.30
C ILE A 63 6.91 11.44 -17.97
N LEU A 64 6.04 10.66 -18.62
CA LEU A 64 5.95 9.21 -18.40
C LEU A 64 7.27 8.49 -18.72
N LYS A 65 8.00 8.96 -19.74
CA LYS A 65 9.30 8.40 -20.17
C LYS A 65 10.48 8.87 -19.32
N ALA A 66 10.31 9.88 -18.47
CA ALA A 66 11.41 10.39 -17.65
C ALA A 66 11.93 9.31 -16.68
N ASP A 67 13.21 9.42 -16.36
CA ASP A 67 13.94 8.52 -15.47
C ASP A 67 14.01 9.01 -14.04
N HIS A 68 13.91 10.32 -13.83
CA HIS A 68 14.13 10.94 -12.53
C HIS A 68 13.09 12.03 -12.21
N PRO A 69 12.57 12.11 -10.97
CA PRO A 69 11.61 13.13 -10.53
C PRO A 69 12.05 14.58 -10.81
N ARG A 70 13.34 14.88 -10.65
CA ARG A 70 13.91 16.19 -11.04
C ARG A 70 13.63 16.57 -12.51
N LYS A 71 13.75 15.62 -13.44
CA LYS A 71 13.44 15.83 -14.87
C LYS A 71 11.94 15.99 -15.10
N VAL A 72 11.13 15.18 -14.41
CA VAL A 72 9.67 15.31 -14.41
C VAL A 72 9.22 16.69 -13.97
N LYS A 73 9.72 17.18 -12.83
CA LYS A 73 9.41 18.52 -12.31
C LYS A 73 9.83 19.62 -13.28
N ALA A 74 10.95 19.44 -13.98
CA ALA A 74 11.38 20.38 -15.03
C ALA A 74 10.43 20.37 -16.24
N LEU A 75 9.95 19.22 -16.68
CA LEU A 75 8.95 19.09 -17.74
C LEU A 75 7.59 19.66 -17.32
N GLY A 76 7.15 19.38 -16.10
CA GLY A 76 5.89 19.86 -15.53
C GLY A 76 5.79 21.38 -15.39
N ARG A 77 6.93 22.08 -15.29
CA ARG A 77 7.02 23.55 -15.36
C ARG A 77 6.86 24.11 -16.77
N LYS A 78 7.02 23.28 -17.80
CA LYS A 78 6.93 23.65 -19.22
C LYS A 78 5.63 23.18 -19.90
N VAL A 79 4.68 22.66 -19.12
CA VAL A 79 3.36 22.26 -19.63
C VAL A 79 2.69 23.46 -20.29
N LYS A 80 2.31 23.29 -21.57
CA LYS A 80 1.64 24.32 -22.37
C LYS A 80 0.22 24.54 -21.87
N GLY A 81 -0.31 25.74 -22.09
CA GLY A 81 -1.69 26.08 -21.72
C GLY A 81 -1.94 26.14 -20.20
N PHE A 82 -0.87 26.20 -19.39
CA PHE A 82 -0.99 26.25 -17.95
C PHE A 82 -1.78 27.47 -17.49
N ASP A 83 -2.84 27.20 -16.73
CA ASP A 83 -3.60 28.19 -15.98
C ASP A 83 -3.49 27.88 -14.48
N GLY A 84 -3.09 28.90 -13.71
CA GLY A 84 -2.85 28.74 -12.27
C GLY A 84 -4.12 28.46 -11.48
N ALA A 85 -5.24 29.09 -11.82
CA ALA A 85 -6.51 28.91 -11.12
C ALA A 85 -7.10 27.51 -11.39
N VAL A 86 -7.04 27.06 -12.64
CA VAL A 86 -7.44 25.69 -13.02
C VAL A 86 -6.56 24.66 -12.31
N TRP A 87 -5.24 24.91 -12.25
CA TRP A 87 -4.33 24.02 -11.51
C TRP A 87 -4.66 23.98 -10.02
N ASP A 88 -4.84 25.12 -9.38
CA ASP A 88 -5.11 25.21 -7.95
C ASP A 88 -6.43 24.50 -7.59
N ALA A 89 -7.45 24.58 -8.44
CA ALA A 89 -8.71 23.86 -8.26
C ALA A 89 -8.59 22.32 -8.41
N ASN A 90 -7.55 21.81 -9.07
CA ASN A 90 -7.42 20.39 -9.41
C ASN A 90 -6.24 19.67 -8.76
N ARG A 91 -5.21 20.38 -8.32
CA ARG A 91 -3.91 19.81 -7.91
C ARG A 91 -4.03 18.84 -6.73
N GLU A 92 -4.85 19.17 -5.74
CA GLU A 92 -5.01 18.34 -4.54
C GLU A 92 -5.71 17.02 -4.89
N ARG A 93 -6.74 17.06 -5.73
CA ARG A 93 -7.40 15.85 -6.26
C ARG A 93 -6.41 14.96 -6.98
N LEU A 94 -5.63 15.51 -7.91
CA LEU A 94 -4.65 14.73 -8.68
C LEU A 94 -3.56 14.11 -7.79
N VAL A 95 -3.04 14.85 -6.81
CA VAL A 95 -2.04 14.32 -5.87
C VAL A 95 -2.66 13.26 -4.96
N ARG A 96 -3.91 13.44 -4.52
CA ARG A 96 -4.64 12.42 -3.75
C ARG A 96 -4.84 11.14 -4.53
N GLU A 97 -5.30 11.22 -5.77
CA GLU A 97 -5.50 10.07 -6.66
C GLU A 97 -4.18 9.32 -6.91
N GLY A 98 -3.09 10.04 -7.17
CA GLY A 98 -1.76 9.44 -7.35
C GLY A 98 -1.23 8.75 -6.10
N ASN A 99 -1.41 9.35 -4.92
CA ASN A 99 -1.00 8.72 -3.66
C ASN A 99 -1.90 7.52 -3.30
N LEU A 100 -3.21 7.60 -3.50
CA LEU A 100 -4.09 6.43 -3.34
C LEU A 100 -3.62 5.27 -4.19
N LEU A 101 -3.30 5.52 -5.47
CA LEU A 101 -2.79 4.48 -6.35
C LEU A 101 -1.47 3.91 -5.85
N LYS A 102 -0.50 4.76 -5.48
CA LYS A 102 0.79 4.35 -4.91
C LYS A 102 0.61 3.40 -3.72
N PHE A 103 -0.17 3.82 -2.71
CA PHE A 103 -0.34 3.03 -1.50
C PHE A 103 -1.24 1.79 -1.72
N ARG A 104 -2.17 1.80 -2.68
CA ARG A 104 -2.91 0.59 -3.07
C ARG A 104 -2.01 -0.45 -3.75
N CYS A 105 -1.06 -0.01 -4.58
CA CYS A 105 -0.13 -0.91 -5.27
C CYS A 105 0.99 -1.45 -4.38
N ALA A 106 1.32 -0.78 -3.27
CA ALA A 106 2.43 -1.14 -2.40
C ALA A 106 1.95 -1.44 -0.96
N PRO A 107 1.56 -2.71 -0.65
CA PRO A 107 1.01 -3.08 0.66
C PRO A 107 1.92 -2.73 1.85
N ALA A 108 3.24 -2.85 1.69
CA ALA A 108 4.21 -2.47 2.73
C ALA A 108 4.15 -0.96 3.03
N LEU A 109 4.10 -0.11 2.01
CA LEU A 109 3.99 1.33 2.18
C LEU A 109 2.63 1.72 2.77
N ARG A 110 1.55 1.02 2.37
CA ARG A 110 0.21 1.21 2.97
C ARG A 110 0.24 0.95 4.47
N ALA A 111 0.87 -0.15 4.89
CA ALA A 111 1.00 -0.47 6.31
C ALA A 111 1.77 0.62 7.08
N LEU A 112 2.88 1.12 6.51
CA LEU A 112 3.64 2.23 7.10
C LEU A 112 2.79 3.51 7.24
N LEU A 113 2.05 3.89 6.20
CA LEU A 113 1.16 5.05 6.25
C LEU A 113 0.07 4.88 7.32
N LEU A 114 -0.57 3.71 7.41
CA LEU A 114 -1.59 3.45 8.42
C LEU A 114 -1.00 3.45 9.84
N ALA A 115 0.21 2.94 10.02
CA ALA A 115 0.94 2.93 11.29
C ALA A 115 1.31 4.33 11.80
N THR A 116 1.21 5.37 10.97
CA THR A 116 1.30 6.75 11.47
C THR A 116 0.17 7.13 12.42
N GLY A 117 -0.90 6.32 12.49
CA GLY A 117 -2.01 6.52 13.42
C GLY A 117 -2.76 7.79 13.07
N ASP A 118 -2.99 8.65 14.06
CA ASP A 118 -3.64 9.95 13.86
C ASP A 118 -2.64 11.12 13.93
N ARG A 119 -1.33 10.83 13.94
CA ARG A 119 -0.27 11.85 13.93
C ARG A 119 -0.40 12.73 12.69
N GLU A 120 -0.10 14.01 12.86
CA GLU A 120 -0.04 14.95 11.76
C GLU A 120 1.14 14.60 10.84
N LEU A 121 0.91 14.58 9.53
CA LEU A 121 1.97 14.41 8.53
C LEU A 121 2.37 15.79 8.01
N VAL A 122 3.66 16.12 8.10
CA VAL A 122 4.18 17.45 7.74
C VAL A 122 5.31 17.32 6.71
N GLU A 123 5.03 17.78 5.48
CA GLU A 123 6.05 17.93 4.44
C GLU A 123 6.95 19.12 4.80
N ALA A 124 8.01 18.85 5.54
CA ALA A 124 9.04 19.77 5.99
C ALA A 124 10.08 20.07 4.90
N SER A 125 9.59 20.48 3.73
CA SER A 125 10.41 21.03 2.67
C SER A 125 10.74 22.51 2.95
N PRO A 126 12.02 22.90 3.11
CA PRO A 126 12.41 24.30 3.22
C PRO A 126 12.27 25.08 1.91
N LEU A 127 12.03 24.39 0.79
CA LEU A 127 12.01 24.95 -0.55
C LEU A 127 10.60 25.07 -1.14
N ASP A 128 9.58 24.58 -0.44
CA ASP A 128 8.20 24.52 -0.94
C ASP A 128 7.23 24.95 0.17
N ARG A 129 6.49 26.04 -0.08
CA ARG A 129 5.47 26.57 0.83
C ARG A 129 4.03 26.28 0.39
N ILE A 130 3.86 25.56 -0.72
CA ILE A 130 2.56 25.10 -1.19
C ILE A 130 2.36 23.66 -0.73
N TRP A 131 3.23 22.76 -1.19
CA TRP A 131 3.14 21.35 -0.80
C TRP A 131 3.72 21.10 0.58
N GLY A 132 4.72 21.88 0.97
CA GLY A 132 5.37 21.81 2.27
C GLY A 132 5.16 23.05 3.14
N ILE A 133 5.85 23.06 4.28
CA ILE A 133 5.77 24.12 5.30
C ILE A 133 6.82 25.22 5.17
N GLY A 134 7.83 25.08 4.30
CA GLY A 134 8.90 26.08 4.15
C GLY A 134 9.98 26.03 5.23
N PHE A 135 10.05 24.95 6.01
CA PHE A 135 11.11 24.69 7.00
C PHE A 135 11.58 23.25 6.88
N SER A 136 12.86 22.97 7.21
CA SER A 136 13.40 21.61 7.21
C SER A 136 12.88 20.80 8.41
N PRO A 137 12.94 19.46 8.37
CA PRO A 137 12.44 18.61 9.46
C PRO A 137 13.06 18.95 10.82
N GLU A 138 14.33 19.37 10.83
CA GLU A 138 15.07 19.71 12.05
C GLU A 138 14.62 21.04 12.66
N LYS A 139 14.24 22.00 11.82
CA LYS A 139 13.84 23.36 12.26
C LYS A 139 12.34 23.49 12.50
N ALA A 140 11.52 22.69 11.83
CA ALA A 140 10.07 22.79 11.88
C ALA A 140 9.50 22.77 13.33
N PRO A 141 9.96 21.91 14.26
CA PRO A 141 9.47 21.88 15.63
C PRO A 141 9.66 23.18 16.42
N GLU A 142 10.65 23.99 16.04
CA GLU A 142 11.04 25.24 16.73
C GLU A 142 10.38 26.48 16.11
N THR A 143 9.59 26.31 15.05
CA THR A 143 9.04 27.41 14.27
C THR A 143 7.57 27.66 14.60
N ASP A 144 7.17 28.92 14.58
CA ASP A 144 5.75 29.27 14.69
C ASP A 144 4.98 28.76 13.46
N ARG A 145 3.93 27.96 13.71
CA ARG A 145 3.04 27.41 12.68
C ARG A 145 2.33 28.48 11.87
N SER A 146 2.13 29.69 12.40
CA SER A 146 1.61 30.84 11.64
C SER A 146 2.51 31.23 10.45
N ARG A 147 3.79 30.85 10.52
CA ARG A 147 4.80 31.11 9.47
C ARG A 147 4.92 29.96 8.49
N TRP A 148 4.16 28.87 8.64
CA TRP A 148 4.28 27.72 7.76
C TRP A 148 3.69 28.00 6.37
N GLY A 149 4.12 27.20 5.39
CA GLY A 149 3.41 27.01 4.13
C GLY A 149 2.12 26.20 4.31
N LEU A 150 1.48 25.85 3.20
CA LEU A 150 0.15 25.24 3.22
C LEU A 150 0.15 23.76 3.64
N ASN A 151 1.30 23.07 3.58
CA ASN A 151 1.44 21.63 3.86
C ASN A 151 0.42 20.77 3.10
N LEU A 152 0.14 21.09 1.83
CA LEU A 152 -0.90 20.36 1.09
C LEU A 152 -0.59 18.87 0.94
N LEU A 153 0.69 18.49 0.84
CA LEU A 153 1.05 17.08 0.70
C LEU A 153 0.74 16.30 1.99
N GLY A 154 1.11 16.86 3.14
CA GLY A 154 0.78 16.27 4.44
C GLY A 154 -0.72 16.08 4.63
N LYS A 155 -1.52 17.11 4.30
CA LYS A 155 -2.99 17.05 4.33
C LYS A 155 -3.55 15.96 3.42
N VAL A 156 -3.12 15.92 2.16
CA VAL A 156 -3.53 14.89 1.20
C VAL A 156 -3.17 13.48 1.70
N LEU A 157 -1.97 13.28 2.26
CA LEU A 157 -1.58 11.96 2.78
C LEU A 157 -2.43 11.51 3.98
N MET A 158 -2.87 12.44 4.84
CA MET A 158 -3.80 12.13 5.92
C MET A 158 -5.21 11.78 5.40
N GLU A 159 -5.67 12.42 4.32
CA GLU A 159 -6.90 12.02 3.63
C GLU A 159 -6.76 10.62 3.01
N VAL A 160 -5.65 10.36 2.30
CA VAL A 160 -5.33 9.04 1.73
C VAL A 160 -5.32 7.96 2.83
N ARG A 161 -4.69 8.24 3.98
CA ARG A 161 -4.68 7.36 5.15
C ARG A 161 -6.09 7.04 5.64
N THR A 162 -6.97 8.04 5.69
CA THR A 162 -8.38 7.86 6.10
C THR A 162 -9.11 6.91 5.17
N VAL A 163 -9.02 7.15 3.85
CA VAL A 163 -9.66 6.28 2.83
C VAL A 163 -9.14 4.83 2.93
N LEU A 164 -7.82 4.64 3.03
CA LEU A 164 -7.23 3.31 3.12
C LEU A 164 -7.60 2.57 4.41
N ARG A 165 -7.81 3.31 5.51
CA ARG A 165 -8.28 2.75 6.78
C ARG A 165 -9.73 2.27 6.67
N GLU A 166 -10.60 3.05 6.03
CA GLU A 166 -11.99 2.67 5.77
C GLU A 166 -12.09 1.43 4.87
N GLU A 167 -11.27 1.36 3.81
CA GLU A 167 -11.17 0.17 2.95
C GLU A 167 -10.76 -1.08 3.75
N GLU A 168 -9.79 -0.96 4.66
CA GLU A 168 -9.34 -2.09 5.49
C GLU A 168 -10.45 -2.56 6.43
N MET A 169 -11.14 -1.63 7.11
CA MET A 169 -12.29 -1.97 7.95
C MET A 169 -13.42 -2.65 7.16
N HIS A 170 -13.68 -2.19 5.93
CA HIS A 170 -14.70 -2.78 5.07
C HIS A 170 -14.33 -4.21 4.66
N HIS A 171 -13.10 -4.42 4.19
CA HIS A 171 -12.61 -5.75 3.86
C HIS A 171 -12.61 -6.68 5.07
N ASP A 172 -12.24 -6.20 6.26
CA ASP A 172 -12.25 -6.97 7.50
C ASP A 172 -13.66 -7.42 7.88
N ARG A 173 -14.63 -6.52 7.75
CA ARG A 173 -16.05 -6.82 7.99
C ARG A 173 -16.54 -7.91 7.04
N GLN A 174 -16.27 -7.77 5.75
CA GLN A 174 -16.63 -8.77 4.73
C GLN A 174 -15.96 -10.13 5.00
N ARG A 175 -14.69 -10.16 5.39
CA ARG A 175 -13.98 -11.40 5.74
C ARG A 175 -14.62 -12.09 6.95
N LYS A 176 -14.98 -11.34 7.99
CA LYS A 176 -15.65 -11.87 9.19
C LYS A 176 -17.05 -12.42 8.85
N GLU A 177 -17.83 -11.70 8.05
CA GLU A 177 -19.16 -12.13 7.59
C GLU A 177 -19.08 -13.41 6.76
N HIS A 178 -18.15 -13.48 5.80
CA HIS A 178 -17.96 -14.68 4.98
C HIS A 178 -17.50 -15.88 5.82
N ALA A 179 -16.60 -15.68 6.78
CA ALA A 179 -16.16 -16.74 7.69
C ALA A 179 -17.29 -17.22 8.63
N ALA A 180 -18.17 -16.32 9.09
CA ALA A 180 -19.35 -16.69 9.88
C ALA A 180 -20.37 -17.48 9.06
N LYS A 181 -20.62 -17.07 7.80
CA LYS A 181 -21.50 -17.80 6.88
C LYS A 181 -20.96 -19.20 6.57
N ARG A 182 -19.65 -19.34 6.31
CA ARG A 182 -19.00 -20.64 6.09
C ARG A 182 -19.16 -21.58 7.30
N ARG A 183 -18.92 -21.08 8.52
CA ARG A 183 -19.12 -21.86 9.76
C ARG A 183 -20.56 -22.33 9.96
N ARG A 184 -21.54 -21.50 9.60
CA ARG A 184 -22.97 -21.86 9.69
C ARG A 184 -23.38 -22.92 8.67
N ILE A 185 -22.71 -22.98 7.53
CA ILE A 185 -22.95 -24.02 6.50
C ILE A 185 -22.32 -25.34 6.95
N THR A 186 -21.03 -25.33 7.32
CA THR A 186 -20.34 -26.56 7.76
C THR A 186 -20.91 -27.15 9.04
N GLY A 187 -21.29 -26.32 10.03
CA GLY A 187 -21.92 -26.81 11.26
C GLY A 187 -23.36 -27.33 11.07
N LYS A 188 -23.99 -27.07 9.92
CA LYS A 188 -25.32 -27.61 9.58
C LYS A 188 -25.21 -28.96 8.87
N GLU A 189 -24.15 -29.16 8.07
CA GLU A 189 -23.85 -30.43 7.42
C GLU A 189 -23.44 -31.52 8.45
N ASP A 190 -22.75 -31.14 9.53
CA ASP A 190 -22.40 -32.06 10.62
C ASP A 190 -23.62 -32.52 11.44
N ASP A 191 -24.62 -31.65 11.64
CA ASP A 191 -25.88 -31.98 12.33
C ASP A 191 -26.80 -32.86 11.45
N ASP A 192 -26.87 -32.60 10.15
CA ASP A 192 -27.68 -33.39 9.21
C ASP A 192 -27.08 -34.80 8.98
N ASN A 193 -25.77 -35.00 9.17
CA ASN A 193 -25.09 -36.30 8.99
C ASN A 193 -25.02 -37.15 10.28
N ASN A 194 -25.36 -36.61 11.46
CA ASN A 194 -25.42 -37.36 12.73
C ASN A 194 -26.84 -37.86 13.07
N GLY A 195 -27.81 -37.60 12.20
CA GLY A 195 -29.21 -38.03 12.34
C GLY A 195 -29.46 -39.49 11.93
N GLY A 196 -28.75 -40.46 12.50
CA GLY A 196 -29.20 -41.87 12.45
C GLY A 196 -28.14 -42.97 12.39
N VAL A 197 -27.43 -43.21 13.48
CA VAL A 197 -26.91 -44.56 13.76
C VAL A 197 -27.39 -44.98 15.15
N LYS A 198 -28.57 -45.63 15.20
CA LYS A 198 -29.02 -46.34 16.39
C LYS A 198 -28.03 -47.48 16.67
N ARG A 199 -27.33 -47.35 17.79
CA ARG A 199 -26.52 -48.38 18.45
C ARG A 199 -27.35 -49.66 18.62
N VAL A 200 -27.05 -50.71 17.87
CA VAL A 200 -27.45 -52.08 18.22
C VAL A 200 -26.28 -52.67 18.99
N LYS A 201 -26.52 -52.99 20.27
CA LYS A 201 -25.62 -53.81 21.09
C LYS A 201 -25.96 -55.25 20.78
N GLU A 202 -25.07 -55.98 20.13
CA GLU A 202 -25.01 -57.43 20.22
C GLU A 202 -23.57 -57.83 20.56
N GLY A 203 -23.46 -58.58 21.65
CA GLY A 203 -22.22 -59.19 22.09
C GLY A 203 -21.98 -60.48 21.33
N ALA A 204 -20.73 -60.72 20.97
CA ALA A 204 -20.18 -62.05 20.78
C ALA A 204 -18.68 -61.97 21.08
N GLU A 205 -18.26 -62.78 22.05
CA GLU A 205 -16.87 -63.19 22.24
C GLU A 205 -16.38 -63.91 20.97
N VAL A 206 -15.06 -63.91 20.74
CA VAL A 206 -14.20 -65.10 20.60
C VAL A 206 -12.91 -64.78 19.81
N GLU A 207 -11.80 -65.23 20.41
CA GLU A 207 -10.48 -65.61 19.88
C GLU A 207 -9.46 -64.56 19.39
N GLU A 208 -8.59 -64.26 20.34
CA GLU A 208 -7.13 -64.13 20.24
C GLU A 208 -6.49 -65.06 19.20
N LYS A 209 -5.83 -64.47 18.19
CA LYS A 209 -4.69 -65.10 17.49
C LYS A 209 -3.56 -64.10 17.33
N ASP A 210 -2.56 -64.37 18.15
CA ASP A 210 -1.13 -64.13 18.02
C ASP A 210 -0.63 -64.14 16.58
N GLU A 211 -0.04 -63.04 16.11
CA GLU A 211 1.00 -63.11 15.07
C GLU A 211 1.98 -61.94 15.18
N ARG A 212 3.26 -62.34 15.27
CA ARG A 212 4.45 -61.57 15.60
C ARG A 212 4.91 -60.69 14.44
N ASP A 213 5.37 -59.49 14.79
CA ASP A 213 6.35 -58.69 14.05
C ASP A 213 7.66 -59.48 13.91
N PRO A 214 8.38 -59.40 12.78
CA PRO A 214 9.61 -58.62 12.90
C PRO A 214 10.10 -57.91 11.61
N THR A 215 10.90 -56.88 11.88
CA THR A 215 12.17 -56.46 11.22
C THR A 215 12.11 -55.24 10.29
N GLU A 216 12.31 -54.08 10.89
CA GLU A 216 13.58 -53.33 10.90
C GLU A 216 14.55 -53.37 9.68
N MET A 217 15.06 -52.16 9.36
CA MET A 217 16.38 -51.80 8.83
C MET A 217 16.65 -51.74 7.32
N ALA A 218 16.90 -50.51 6.82
CA ALA A 218 18.19 -50.01 6.28
C ALA A 218 17.92 -48.72 5.46
N ARG A 219 18.23 -47.51 5.93
CA ARG A 219 19.52 -46.77 5.84
C ARG A 219 20.17 -46.69 4.45
N SER A 220 20.17 -45.46 3.93
CA SER A 220 21.26 -44.67 3.33
C SER A 220 22.25 -45.31 2.34
N GLN A 221 22.39 -44.61 1.21
CA GLN A 221 23.59 -44.22 0.42
C GLN A 221 23.17 -44.24 -1.05
N GLY A 222 23.55 -43.34 -1.94
CA GLY A 222 24.63 -42.37 -1.98
C GLY A 222 24.97 -42.23 -3.46
N ASP A 223 25.11 -40.98 -3.91
CA ASP A 223 25.88 -40.46 -5.05
C ASP A 223 25.87 -41.17 -6.44
N VAL A 224 25.79 -40.33 -7.49
CA VAL A 224 26.84 -40.10 -8.50
C VAL A 224 26.23 -39.73 -9.88
N GLN A 225 26.58 -38.51 -10.31
CA GLN A 225 26.81 -37.97 -11.68
C GLN A 225 25.91 -38.41 -12.85
N GLU A 226 25.41 -37.42 -13.62
CA GLU A 226 25.95 -37.18 -14.97
C GLU A 226 25.59 -35.79 -15.53
N HIS A 227 26.57 -35.21 -16.23
CA HIS A 227 26.51 -34.00 -17.06
C HIS A 227 25.57 -34.19 -18.26
N ALA A 228 24.95 -33.09 -18.74
CA ALA A 228 25.10 -32.66 -20.15
C ALA A 228 24.29 -31.38 -20.46
N GLN A 229 25.04 -30.37 -20.92
CA GLN A 229 24.70 -29.27 -21.84
C GLN A 229 23.83 -28.11 -21.36
#